data_AF-A0A372QDA6-F1
#
_entry.id   AF-A0A372QDA6-F1
#
_cell.length_a   1.000
_cell.length_b   1.000
_cell.length_c   1.000
_cell.angle_alpha   90.00
_cell.angle_beta   90.00
_cell.angle_gamma   90.00
#
_symmetry.space_group_name_H-M   'P 1'
#
loop_
_entity.id
_entity.type
_entity.pdbx_description
1 polymer ?
#
loop_
_entity_poly.entity_id
_entity_poly.type
_entity_poly.pdbx_seq_one_letter_code
_entity_poly.pdbx_strand_id
1 'polypeptide(L)'
;MTKVTLDLWEEFMEKNFKTILDTQDDYVQVYKVGRSTGYTKGLMAPSLQYKIISKLFGESDKLVKTLIVRGVNGQNGDHGDSDALVYDQYGALWGFMKKKETLKEQEKISELLK
;
A
#
# COMPACT_ATOMS: atom_id res chain seq x y z
N MET A 1 -19.37 10.38 24.76
CA MET A 1 -18.78 9.24 24.02
C MET A 1 -17.45 8.96 24.70
N THR A 2 -17.41 7.93 25.54
CA THR A 2 -16.38 7.72 26.57
C THR A 2 -15.12 7.11 25.98
N LYS A 3 -13.95 7.53 26.48
CA LYS A 3 -12.60 7.09 26.05
C LYS A 3 -12.48 5.56 25.84
N VAL A 4 -13.12 4.79 26.72
CA VAL A 4 -13.25 3.31 26.67
C VAL A 4 -13.76 2.79 25.31
N THR A 5 -14.71 3.48 24.67
CA THR A 5 -15.19 3.06 23.34
C THR A 5 -14.16 3.30 22.24
N LEU A 6 -13.37 4.38 22.31
CA LEU A 6 -12.31 4.67 21.33
C LEU A 6 -11.17 3.66 21.43
N ASP A 7 -10.72 3.36 22.66
CA ASP A 7 -9.63 2.42 22.91
C ASP A 7 -9.99 0.99 22.41
N LEU A 8 -11.25 0.57 22.61
CA LEU A 8 -11.75 -0.70 22.08
C LEU A 8 -11.82 -0.74 20.55
N TRP A 9 -12.15 0.39 19.90
CA TRP A 9 -12.14 0.51 18.45
C TRP A 9 -10.72 0.44 17.89
N GLU A 10 -9.75 1.07 18.54
CA GLU A 10 -8.33 1.03 18.14
C GLU A 10 -7.76 -0.39 18.26
N GLU A 11 -7.97 -1.07 19.39
CA GLU A 11 -7.54 -2.47 19.58
C GLU A 11 -8.21 -3.43 18.59
N PHE A 12 -9.50 -3.23 18.33
CA PHE A 12 -10.23 -4.04 17.34
C PHE A 12 -9.66 -3.83 15.94
N MET A 13 -9.40 -2.57 15.54
CA MET A 13 -8.82 -2.26 14.24
C MET A 13 -7.42 -2.85 14.11
N GLU A 14 -6.55 -2.66 15.09
CA GLU A 14 -5.18 -3.18 15.07
C GLU A 14 -5.15 -4.71 14.96
N LYS A 15 -5.99 -5.41 15.74
CA LYS A 15 -6.06 -6.87 15.73
C LYS A 15 -6.58 -7.43 14.39
N ASN A 16 -7.60 -6.81 13.81
CA ASN A 16 -8.15 -7.25 12.53
C ASN A 16 -7.18 -6.95 11.36
N PHE A 17 -6.55 -5.77 11.35
CA PHE A 17 -5.51 -5.46 10.38
C PHE A 17 -4.36 -6.44 10.47
N LYS A 18 -3.87 -6.74 11.68
CA LYS A 18 -2.80 -7.72 11.87
C LYS A 18 -3.19 -9.11 11.37
N THR A 19 -4.41 -9.56 11.65
CA THR A 19 -4.90 -10.87 11.20
C THR A 19 -4.96 -10.97 9.68
N ILE A 20 -5.44 -9.92 8.99
CA ILE A 20 -5.47 -9.88 7.53
C ILE A 20 -4.06 -9.78 6.95
N LEU A 21 -3.14 -9.07 7.62
CA LEU A 21 -1.77 -8.94 7.15
C LEU A 21 -0.91 -10.20 7.40
N ASP A 22 -1.31 -11.04 8.36
CA ASP A 22 -0.61 -12.27 8.73
C ASP A 22 -1.03 -13.48 7.86
N THR A 23 -2.10 -13.39 7.06
CA THR A 23 -2.47 -14.45 6.10
C THR A 23 -1.54 -14.40 4.88
N GLN A 24 -0.44 -15.14 4.92
CA GLN A 24 0.58 -15.14 3.87
C GLN A 24 0.11 -15.63 2.48
N ASP A 25 -1.07 -16.27 2.39
CA ASP A 25 -1.48 -17.02 1.20
C ASP A 25 -2.66 -16.42 0.40
N ASP A 26 -3.42 -15.46 0.94
CA ASP A 26 -4.59 -14.90 0.27
C ASP A 26 -4.35 -13.44 -0.18
N TYR A 27 -4.28 -13.23 -1.50
CA TYR A 27 -4.26 -11.88 -2.06
C TYR A 27 -5.61 -11.18 -1.85
N VAL A 28 -5.57 -9.93 -1.40
CA VAL A 28 -6.77 -9.10 -1.26
C VAL A 28 -7.07 -8.41 -2.59
N GLN A 29 -8.28 -8.58 -3.12
CA GLN A 29 -8.72 -7.83 -4.29
C GLN A 29 -8.96 -6.36 -3.91
N VAL A 30 -8.27 -5.47 -4.62
CA VAL A 30 -8.36 -4.02 -4.40
C VAL A 30 -8.65 -3.28 -5.70
N TYR A 31 -9.10 -2.05 -5.54
CA TYR A 31 -9.53 -1.15 -6.60
C TYR A 31 -8.96 0.22 -6.33
N LYS A 32 -8.74 0.97 -7.41
CA LYS A 32 -8.43 2.41 -7.31
C LYS A 32 -9.12 3.17 -8.43
N VAL A 33 -9.29 4.47 -8.22
CA VAL A 33 -9.69 5.42 -9.25
C VAL A 33 -8.58 6.46 -9.40
N GLY A 34 -7.85 6.40 -10.50
CA GLY A 34 -6.78 7.34 -10.83
C GLY A 34 -7.21 8.33 -11.90
N ARG A 35 -6.58 9.51 -11.93
CA ARG A 35 -6.83 10.55 -12.93
C ARG A 35 -6.47 10.08 -14.35
N SER A 36 -5.36 9.38 -14.50
CA SER A 36 -4.80 8.94 -15.78
C SER A 36 -5.40 7.63 -16.25
N THR A 37 -5.59 6.65 -15.35
CA THR A 37 -6.08 5.30 -15.76
C THR A 37 -7.53 5.02 -15.40
N GLY A 38 -8.23 5.95 -14.73
CA GLY A 38 -9.59 5.73 -14.28
C GLY A 38 -9.68 4.59 -13.25
N TYR A 39 -10.76 3.81 -13.34
CA TYR A 39 -11.01 2.69 -12.43
C TYR A 39 -10.20 1.45 -12.83
N THR A 40 -9.34 0.97 -11.93
CA THR A 40 -8.48 -0.21 -12.17
C THR A 40 -8.54 -1.20 -11.00
N LYS A 41 -8.32 -2.49 -11.30
CA LYS A 41 -8.31 -3.58 -10.33
C LYS A 41 -6.89 -4.08 -10.05
N GLY A 42 -6.63 -4.48 -8.82
CA GLY A 42 -5.36 -5.05 -8.40
C GLY A 42 -5.52 -6.17 -7.38
N LEU A 43 -4.42 -6.88 -7.17
CA LEU A 43 -4.24 -7.88 -6.12
C LEU A 43 -3.17 -7.36 -5.17
N MET A 44 -3.55 -7.14 -3.91
CA MET A 44 -2.68 -6.67 -2.86
C MET A 44 -2.12 -7.87 -2.10
N ALA A 45 -0.80 -7.92 -1.94
CA ALA A 45 -0.19 -8.83 -0.97
C ALA A 45 -0.48 -8.30 0.44
N PRO A 46 -1.05 -9.11 1.33
CA PRO A 46 -1.32 -8.70 2.71
C PRO A 46 -0.05 -8.54 3.55
N SER A 47 1.16 -8.53 2.98
CA SER A 47 2.38 -8.32 3.74
C SER A 47 2.98 -6.94 3.45
N LEU A 48 3.37 -6.26 4.53
CA LEU A 48 4.16 -5.04 4.43
C LEU A 48 5.57 -5.36 3.94
N GLN A 49 5.96 -4.74 2.83
CA GLN A 49 7.29 -4.88 2.25
C GLN A 49 8.09 -3.59 2.40
N TYR A 50 9.40 -3.72 2.56
CA TYR A 50 10.28 -2.56 2.63
C TYR A 50 10.37 -1.87 1.28
N LYS A 51 10.27 -0.55 1.31
CA LYS A 51 10.40 0.34 0.15
C LYS A 51 11.25 1.54 0.52
N ILE A 52 12.12 1.94 -0.40
CA ILE A 52 12.81 3.23 -0.28
C ILE A 52 11.97 4.30 -0.96
N ILE A 53 11.66 5.34 -0.22
CA ILE A 53 11.14 6.59 -0.79
C ILE A 53 12.33 7.53 -0.90
N SER A 54 12.77 7.75 -2.14
CA SER A 54 13.78 8.74 -2.48
C SER A 54 13.16 10.13 -2.55
N LYS A 55 13.94 11.15 -2.19
CA LYS A 55 13.62 12.58 -2.15
C LYS A 55 12.63 13.05 -3.23
N LEU A 56 11.37 13.24 -2.86
CA LEU A 56 10.66 14.45 -3.30
C LEU A 56 11.21 15.59 -2.42
N PHE A 57 11.90 16.58 -3.01
CA PHE A 57 12.31 17.83 -2.34
C PHE A 57 13.46 17.79 -1.30
N GLY A 58 14.54 17.05 -1.50
CA GLY A 58 15.79 17.35 -0.79
C GLY A 58 16.06 16.67 0.58
N GLU A 59 15.20 15.80 1.12
CA GLU A 59 15.39 14.97 2.38
C GLU A 59 15.89 13.50 2.26
N SER A 60 16.95 13.06 2.95
CA SER A 60 17.62 11.75 2.73
C SER A 60 16.66 10.58 2.51
N ASP A 61 17.01 9.63 1.63
CA ASP A 61 16.23 8.43 1.36
C ASP A 61 15.69 7.78 2.64
N LYS A 62 14.38 7.49 2.66
CA LYS A 62 13.71 6.88 3.81
C LYS A 62 13.29 5.47 3.48
N LEU A 63 13.68 4.53 4.34
CA LEU A 63 13.14 3.18 4.33
C LEU A 63 11.77 3.19 5.01
N VAL A 64 10.74 2.76 4.30
CA VAL A 64 9.36 2.65 4.79
C VAL A 64 8.83 1.25 4.55
N LYS A 65 7.71 0.91 5.19
CA LYS A 65 6.97 -0.31 4.93
C LYS A 65 5.72 0.03 4.13
N THR A 66 5.45 -0.70 3.04
CA THR A 66 4.33 -0.45 2.13
C THR A 66 3.65 -1.74 1.71
N LEU A 67 2.35 -1.65 1.42
CA LEU A 67 1.59 -2.73 0.78
C LEU A 67 1.88 -2.72 -0.72
N ILE A 68 2.09 -3.91 -1.29
CA ILE A 68 2.38 -4.06 -2.71
C ILE A 68 1.12 -4.52 -3.43
N VAL A 69 0.73 -3.77 -4.47
CA VAL A 69 -0.43 -4.07 -5.30
C VAL A 69 0.02 -4.38 -6.72
N ARG A 70 -0.26 -5.60 -7.18
CA ARG A 70 -0.05 -6.01 -8.57
C ARG A 70 -1.31 -5.74 -9.39
N GLY A 71 -1.17 -5.14 -10.57
CA GLY A 71 -2.29 -4.96 -11.48
C GLY A 71 -2.76 -6.25 -12.12
N VAL A 72 -4.08 -6.39 -12.21
CA VAL A 72 -4.70 -7.41 -13.04
C VAL A 72 -4.51 -7.02 -14.51
N ASN A 73 -4.13 -7.96 -15.36
CA ASN A 73 -3.82 -7.70 -16.78
C ASN A 73 -2.71 -6.66 -17.01
N GLY A 74 -1.79 -6.52 -16.05
CA GLY A 74 -0.68 -5.57 -16.13
C GLY A 74 -1.07 -4.11 -15.89
N GLN A 75 -2.34 -3.83 -15.55
CA GLN A 75 -2.84 -2.47 -15.34
C GLN A 75 -3.08 -2.22 -13.84
N ASN A 76 -2.23 -1.40 -13.23
CA ASN A 76 -2.52 -0.81 -11.92
C ASN A 76 -1.87 0.56 -11.78
N GLY A 77 -2.42 1.49 -12.55
CA GLY A 77 -2.03 2.89 -12.53
C GLY A 77 -0.85 3.23 -13.41
N ASP A 78 -0.78 4.52 -13.71
CA ASP A 78 0.26 5.13 -14.54
C ASP A 78 0.67 6.49 -13.95
N HIS A 79 1.62 7.17 -14.59
CA HIS A 79 2.03 8.51 -14.23
C HIS A 79 0.81 9.45 -14.18
N GLY A 80 0.62 10.09 -13.03
CA GLY A 80 -0.54 10.95 -12.77
C GLY A 80 -1.64 10.35 -11.90
N ASP A 81 -1.52 9.06 -11.53
CA ASP A 81 -2.40 8.39 -10.55
C ASP A 81 -1.82 8.36 -9.12
N SER A 82 -0.71 9.05 -8.88
CA SER A 82 -0.18 9.22 -7.53
C SER A 82 -1.27 9.76 -6.60
N ASP A 83 -1.28 9.25 -5.37
CA ASP A 83 -2.23 9.59 -4.31
C ASP A 83 -3.69 9.17 -4.58
N ALA A 84 -3.94 8.36 -5.62
CA ALA A 84 -5.23 7.70 -5.80
C ALA A 84 -5.56 6.77 -4.61
N LEU A 85 -6.80 6.81 -4.13
CA LEU A 85 -7.29 5.92 -3.07
C LEU A 85 -7.28 4.47 -3.55
N VAL A 86 -6.84 3.57 -2.66
CA VAL A 86 -6.90 2.12 -2.85
C VAL A 86 -7.86 1.53 -1.83
N TYR A 87 -8.89 0.84 -2.29
CA TYR A 87 -9.95 0.26 -1.45
C TYR A 87 -10.29 -1.16 -1.90
N ASP A 88 -10.87 -1.98 -1.03
CA ASP A 88 -11.33 -3.33 -1.40
C ASP A 88 -12.79 -3.35 -1.90
N GLN A 89 -13.29 -4.55 -2.21
CA GLN A 89 -14.66 -4.74 -2.71
C GLN A 89 -15.75 -4.33 -1.71
N TYR A 90 -15.40 -4.21 -0.43
CA TYR A 90 -16.31 -3.79 0.64
C TYR A 90 -16.22 -2.28 0.91
N GLY A 91 -15.34 -1.57 0.20
CA GLY A 91 -15.12 -0.14 0.36
C GLY A 91 -14.17 0.21 1.51
N ALA A 92 -13.47 -0.76 2.10
CA ALA A 92 -12.47 -0.46 3.13
C ALA A 92 -11.24 0.20 2.50
N LEU A 93 -10.79 1.31 3.07
CA LEU A 93 -9.63 2.06 2.59
C LEU A 93 -8.33 1.41 3.07
N TRP A 94 -7.47 1.03 2.13
CA TRP A 94 -6.16 0.41 2.39
C TRP A 94 -5.00 1.39 2.32
N GLY A 95 -5.17 2.51 1.60
CA GLY A 95 -4.18 3.58 1.54
C GLY A 95 -4.23 4.36 0.25
N PHE A 96 -3.09 4.97 -0.08
CA PHE A 96 -2.92 5.82 -1.26
C PHE A 96 -1.83 5.26 -2.16
N MET A 97 -2.06 5.28 -3.47
CA MET A 97 -1.10 4.79 -4.43
C MET A 97 0.13 5.71 -4.48
N LYS A 98 1.32 5.13 -4.31
CA LYS A 98 2.58 5.84 -4.55
C LYS A 98 3.19 5.36 -5.86
N LYS A 99 3.91 6.29 -6.50
CA LYS A 99 4.55 6.10 -7.81
C LYS A 99 5.27 4.74 -7.89
N LYS A 100 5.13 4.12 -9.07
CA LYS A 100 5.80 2.87 -9.44
C LYS A 100 7.32 3.03 -9.31
N GLU A 101 7.95 2.03 -8.69
CA GLU A 101 9.41 1.99 -8.53
C GLU A 101 10.13 1.80 -9.86
N THR A 102 11.34 2.32 -9.92
CA THR A 102 12.31 2.03 -10.96
C THR A 102 13.27 0.94 -10.49
N LEU A 103 13.85 0.16 -11.42
CA LEU A 103 14.81 -0.91 -11.11
C LEU A 103 15.97 -0.45 -10.18
N LYS A 104 16.39 0.82 -10.31
CA LYS A 104 17.42 1.44 -9.48
C LYS A 104 17.06 1.51 -7.98
N GLU A 105 15.77 1.61 -7.65
CA GLU A 105 15.31 1.67 -6.26
C GLU A 105 15.35 0.29 -5.60
N GLN A 106 15.17 -0.79 -6.37
CA GLN A 106 15.22 -2.17 -5.88
C GLN A 106 16.65 -2.62 -5.54
N GLU A 107 17.63 -2.27 -6.38
CA GLU A 107 19.05 -2.53 -6.11
C GLU A 107 19.49 -1.86 -4.80
N LYS A 108 19.04 -0.62 -4.56
CA LYS A 108 19.37 0.14 -3.35
C LYS A 108 18.76 -0.47 -2.07
N ILE A 109 17.55 -1.03 -2.14
CA ILE A 109 16.96 -1.77 -1.02
C ILE A 109 17.84 -2.97 -0.64
N SER A 110 18.33 -3.70 -1.63
CA SER A 110 19.18 -4.88 -1.40
C SER A 110 20.53 -4.55 -0.74
N GLU A 111 21.05 -3.35 -0.96
CA GLU A 111 22.30 -2.88 -0.33
C GLU A 111 22.09 -2.43 1.13
N LEU A 112 20.95 -1.83 1.45
CA LEU A 112 20.63 -1.36 2.82
C LEU A 112 20.20 -2.47 3.77
N LEU A 113 19.79 -3.63 3.26
CA LEU A 113 19.36 -4.79 4.05
C LEU A 113 20.45 -5.83 4.28
N LYS A 114 21.69 -5.59 3.81
CA LYS A 114 22.88 -6.39 4.10
C LYS A 114 23.54 -5.94 5.39
#